data_AF-A0A0B4XJW4-F1
#
_entry.id   AF-A0A0B4XJW4-F1
#
_cell.length_a   1.000
_cell.length_b   1.000
_cell.length_c   1.000
_cell.angle_alpha   90.00
_cell.angle_beta   90.00
_cell.angle_gamma   90.00
#
_symmetry.space_group_name_H-M   'P 1'
#
loop_
_entity.id
_entity.type
_entity.pdbx_description
1 polymer ?
#
loop_
_entity_poly.entity_id
_entity_poly.type
_entity_poly.pdbx_seq_one_letter_code
_entity_poly.pdbx_strand_id
1 'polypeptide(L)'
;MTAFAYRLPWCAALLATTLLSACGGDGGSRQNPNGLHGTAAVGAGIASGTVSARCADGTGFTDTVTTAANGTWRGSLASAAALPCALRVEGGTPVVTLYSLATRAGNVNITPLTDLALALQINALSGQALPDWFADPATGDAGLDTLAPQLASAATALRTALVNAGYTPPGSWPNGSTAPFTAPFTANPASDPYDQLLEQLGDGSQGSGLDSHEALRASFTSGASLPQAPASGGTGSGTSAATVNAALTGTYSLVFYAGGGEGCGNACDFVDEQAVSVVVGEDNTLSIEGTVLGNPYHRLFGGTPHLPEIIWRDGDVEYALSSNDTGTFNEINVGDASRPQGPFGVPVFLGQLRAEQADTPAAEKLGPLNGVYSSTLVEKSPTFSGNSALTPGSSVFVEIDAQGVVTVDGYQFDPADPSYRFNDYTTNPSRPEFAYHLSREESASQTLSFDVIVSPDMLIPVAWRLTRTTQLGEGVFSSSTIELEERPLPDEETALLSELKALGDITLTVIEDDTSYNSGYALCDVLRLSVSDDGAVNSWRYALVKASNGTTLSSEFYRRSYGRYVEESGGRRIGFLRNHLLLREDNQVEVQARFLGNLKDRASSDPAEISAAGCASN
;
A
#
# COMPACT_ATOMS: atom_id res chain seq x y z
N MET A 1 48.18 -36.30 25.75
CA MET A 1 48.85 -36.17 24.43
C MET A 1 47.72 -36.20 23.42
N THR A 2 47.29 -35.15 22.74
CA THR A 2 47.80 -33.81 22.40
C THR A 2 46.59 -32.87 22.36
N ALA A 3 46.80 -31.64 22.83
CA ALA A 3 45.81 -30.58 22.94
C ALA A 3 45.61 -29.83 21.61
N PHE A 4 44.43 -29.26 21.39
CA PHE A 4 44.29 -27.93 20.78
C PHE A 4 43.00 -27.27 21.30
N ALA A 5 43.14 -26.04 21.75
CA ALA A 5 42.13 -25.21 22.40
C ALA A 5 42.13 -23.84 21.73
N TYR A 6 40.95 -23.28 21.41
CA TYR A 6 40.69 -21.84 21.24
C TYR A 6 39.18 -21.63 21.53
N ARG A 7 38.80 -21.14 22.71
CA ARG A 7 38.62 -19.72 23.12
C ARG A 7 37.61 -18.95 22.26
N LEU A 8 36.38 -18.78 22.76
CA LEU A 8 35.52 -17.64 22.42
C LEU A 8 35.47 -16.66 23.60
N PRO A 9 35.59 -15.34 23.35
CA PRO A 9 35.68 -14.33 24.39
C PRO A 9 34.31 -13.88 24.90
N TRP A 10 34.22 -13.70 26.21
CA TRP A 10 33.23 -12.84 26.86
C TRP A 10 33.43 -11.40 26.41
N CYS A 11 32.43 -10.80 25.77
CA CYS A 11 32.29 -9.36 25.68
C CYS A 11 31.20 -8.91 26.67
N ALA A 12 31.66 -8.30 27.76
CA ALA A 12 30.84 -7.56 28.70
C ALA A 12 30.32 -6.28 28.03
N ALA A 13 29.00 -6.12 27.95
CA ALA A 13 28.37 -4.85 27.61
C ALA A 13 28.00 -4.13 28.92
N LEU A 14 28.67 -3.01 29.17
CA LEU A 14 28.34 -2.04 30.21
C LEU A 14 26.93 -1.46 29.93
N LEU A 15 25.99 -1.68 30.85
CA LEU A 15 24.75 -0.91 30.93
C LEU A 15 25.06 0.43 31.62
N ALA A 16 25.19 1.51 30.84
CA ALA A 16 25.24 2.87 31.36
C ALA A 16 23.81 3.44 31.39
N THR A 17 23.17 3.37 32.56
CA THR A 17 21.90 4.04 32.85
C THR A 17 22.13 5.52 33.10
N THR A 18 21.99 6.35 32.06
CA THR A 18 21.87 7.80 32.23
C THR A 18 20.40 8.16 32.50
N LEU A 19 20.09 8.40 33.77
CA LEU A 19 18.90 9.11 34.22
C LEU A 19 18.94 10.54 33.68
N LEU A 20 18.18 10.85 32.63
CA LEU A 20 17.85 12.24 32.31
C LEU A 20 16.57 12.63 33.04
N SER A 21 16.74 13.55 33.99
CA SER A 21 15.72 14.24 34.74
C SER A 21 14.70 14.94 33.82
N ALA A 22 13.47 14.44 33.79
CA ALA A 22 12.32 15.20 33.34
C ALA A 22 11.97 16.24 34.42
N CYS A 23 12.53 17.44 34.30
CA CYS A 23 12.06 18.60 35.06
C CYS A 23 10.89 19.21 34.30
N GLY A 24 9.67 18.85 34.70
CA GLY A 24 8.48 19.65 34.41
C GLY A 24 8.64 21.02 35.05
N GLY A 25 8.62 22.06 34.23
CA GLY A 25 8.72 23.45 34.65
C GLY A 25 8.07 24.34 33.63
N ASP A 26 6.85 24.79 33.96
CA ASP A 26 6.12 25.87 33.30
C ASP A 26 7.00 27.12 33.26
N GLY A 27 7.68 27.33 32.14
CA GLY A 27 8.52 28.49 31.90
C GLY A 27 7.80 29.43 30.95
N GLY A 28 7.05 30.39 31.51
CA GLY A 28 6.52 31.53 30.75
C GLY A 28 7.68 32.28 30.07
N SER A 29 7.93 31.95 28.81
CA SER A 29 8.97 32.56 28.00
C SER A 29 8.66 34.04 27.83
N ARG A 30 9.47 34.91 28.44
CA ARG A 30 9.50 36.33 28.09
C ARG A 30 9.69 36.43 26.58
N GLN A 31 8.68 36.92 25.87
CA GLN A 31 8.80 37.17 24.43
C GLN A 31 9.99 38.09 24.19
N ASN A 32 10.91 37.67 23.32
CA ASN A 32 11.97 38.55 22.85
C ASN A 32 11.29 39.69 22.08
N PRO A 33 11.36 40.95 22.55
CA PRO A 33 10.68 42.06 21.90
C PRO A 33 11.21 42.34 20.48
N ASN A 34 12.39 41.81 20.14
CA ASN A 34 13.02 41.93 18.82
C ASN A 34 13.01 40.61 18.02
N GLY A 35 12.30 39.59 18.51
CA GLY A 35 12.32 38.23 17.94
C GLY A 35 11.28 38.04 16.85
N LEU A 36 11.70 37.50 15.71
CA LEU A 36 10.84 36.95 14.67
C LEU A 36 10.97 35.42 14.67
N HIS A 37 9.86 34.73 14.46
CA HIS A 37 9.84 33.28 14.32
C HIS A 37 8.68 32.86 13.41
N GLY A 38 8.69 31.63 12.93
CA GLY A 38 7.57 31.07 12.20
C GLY A 38 7.94 29.77 11.52
N THR A 39 7.15 29.40 10.52
CA THR A 39 7.38 28.19 9.72
C THR A 39 7.51 28.56 8.25
N ALA A 40 8.52 28.01 7.59
CA ALA A 40 8.70 28.08 6.14
C ALA A 40 8.32 26.74 5.52
N ALA A 41 7.33 26.72 4.62
CA ALA A 41 6.82 25.48 4.03
C ALA A 41 6.13 25.74 2.68
N VAL A 42 6.07 24.69 1.85
CA VAL A 42 5.28 24.62 0.61
C VAL A 42 4.13 23.61 0.70
N GLY A 43 3.77 23.20 1.91
CA GLY A 43 3.14 21.91 2.21
C GLY A 43 4.07 21.19 3.20
N ALA A 44 5.08 20.51 2.65
CA ALA A 44 6.24 20.09 3.43
C ALA A 44 7.05 21.29 3.99
N GLY A 45 7.53 21.15 5.22
CA GLY A 45 8.45 22.11 5.84
C GLY A 45 9.76 22.20 5.06
N ILE A 46 10.24 23.41 4.80
CA ILE A 46 11.52 23.62 4.09
C ILE A 46 12.64 23.39 5.09
N ALA A 47 13.37 22.29 4.98
CA ALA A 47 14.50 21.98 5.86
C ALA A 47 15.78 22.69 5.42
N SER A 48 16.56 23.21 6.37
CA SER A 48 17.88 23.80 6.12
C SER A 48 17.91 24.97 5.12
N GLY A 49 16.78 25.64 4.89
CA GLY A 49 16.70 26.88 4.12
C GLY A 49 17.28 28.05 4.90
N THR A 50 17.92 28.99 4.21
CA THR A 50 18.46 30.20 4.82
C THR A 50 17.41 31.31 4.83
N VAL A 51 17.10 31.86 6.00
CA VAL A 51 16.16 32.98 6.14
C VAL A 51 16.93 34.29 6.29
N SER A 52 16.57 35.27 5.46
CA SER A 52 17.16 36.60 5.43
C SER A 52 16.11 37.68 5.64
N ALA A 53 16.49 38.79 6.27
CA ALA A 53 15.63 39.94 6.52
C ALA A 53 16.25 41.22 5.94
N ARG A 54 15.41 42.06 5.34
CA ARG A 54 15.72 43.44 4.92
C ARG A 54 14.69 44.38 5.53
N CYS A 55 15.14 45.15 6.51
CA CYS A 55 14.31 46.01 7.34
C CYS A 55 14.24 47.43 6.78
N ALA A 56 13.24 48.21 7.21
CA ALA A 56 13.02 49.58 6.74
C ALA A 56 14.21 50.52 7.04
N ASP A 57 14.97 50.23 8.10
CA ASP A 57 16.21 50.94 8.46
C ASP A 57 17.46 50.42 7.71
N GLY A 58 17.29 49.48 6.78
CA GLY A 58 18.37 48.85 6.01
C GLY A 58 19.09 47.71 6.74
N THR A 59 18.70 47.39 7.98
CA THR A 59 19.31 46.29 8.75
C THR A 59 18.65 44.94 8.45
N GLY A 60 19.12 43.88 9.12
CA GLY A 60 18.60 42.53 9.00
C GLY A 60 18.77 41.74 10.29
N PHE A 61 18.78 40.41 10.19
CA PHE A 61 19.06 39.56 11.35
C PHE A 61 20.49 39.76 11.87
N THR A 62 20.64 39.64 13.19
CA THR A 62 21.92 39.75 13.90
C THR A 62 22.80 38.51 13.73
N ASP A 63 22.18 37.36 13.47
CA ASP A 63 22.83 36.06 13.26
C ASP A 63 22.31 35.42 11.96
N THR A 64 23.03 34.41 11.46
CA THR A 64 22.52 33.53 10.40
C THR A 64 21.30 32.77 10.89
N VAL A 65 20.21 32.83 10.13
CA VAL A 65 18.96 32.13 10.44
C VAL A 65 18.74 31.01 9.43
N THR A 66 18.50 29.80 9.93
CA THR A 66 18.15 28.64 9.11
C THR A 66 16.88 27.98 9.63
N THR A 67 16.16 27.31 8.74
CA THR A 67 14.99 26.50 9.11
C THR A 67 15.41 25.13 9.66
N ALA A 68 14.65 24.63 10.63
CA ALA A 68 14.75 23.26 11.13
C ALA A 68 14.09 22.27 10.16
N ALA A 69 14.20 20.96 10.44
CA ALA A 69 13.63 19.90 9.59
C ALA A 69 12.11 20.04 9.34
N ASN A 70 11.38 20.60 10.30
CA ASN A 70 9.93 20.86 10.17
C ASN A 70 9.61 22.28 9.63
N GLY A 71 10.58 22.97 9.03
CA GLY A 71 10.41 24.33 8.50
C GLY A 71 10.44 25.44 9.55
N THR A 72 10.48 25.14 10.84
CA THR A 72 10.46 26.18 11.89
C THR A 72 11.76 26.99 11.89
N TRP A 73 11.67 28.31 12.08
CA TRP A 73 12.82 29.21 12.12
C TRP A 73 12.66 30.29 13.19
N ARG A 74 13.79 30.86 13.64
CA ARG A 74 13.84 31.95 14.62
C ARG A 74 15.01 32.89 14.33
N GLY A 75 14.74 34.19 14.33
CA GLY A 75 15.74 35.24 14.13
C GLY A 75 15.55 36.40 15.08
N SER A 76 16.62 37.16 15.35
CA SER A 76 16.58 38.36 16.19
C SER A 76 17.07 39.58 15.43
N LEU A 77 16.31 40.67 15.53
CA LEU A 77 16.74 42.00 15.07
C LEU A 77 17.52 42.71 16.17
N ALA A 78 18.39 43.64 15.78
CA ALA A 78 19.10 44.49 16.75
C ALA A 78 18.12 45.38 17.53
N SER A 79 17.03 45.81 16.89
CA SER A 79 15.97 46.63 17.47
C SER A 79 14.63 46.33 16.82
N ALA A 80 13.55 46.27 17.61
CA ALA A 80 12.19 46.20 17.07
C ALA A 80 11.80 47.43 16.23
N ALA A 81 12.51 48.56 16.38
CA ALA A 81 12.30 49.76 15.57
C ALA A 81 12.77 49.60 14.11
N ALA A 82 13.48 48.52 13.77
CA ALA A 82 13.87 48.21 12.40
C ALA A 82 12.69 47.76 11.52
N LEU A 83 11.62 47.24 12.14
CA LEU A 83 10.43 46.78 11.43
C LEU A 83 9.73 47.94 10.70
N PRO A 84 9.08 47.70 9.55
CA PRO A 84 8.84 46.40 8.92
C PRO A 84 10.06 45.81 8.19
N CYS A 85 10.09 44.48 8.04
CA CYS A 85 11.15 43.79 7.31
C CYS A 85 10.59 42.83 6.27
N ALA A 86 11.09 42.91 5.03
CA ALA A 86 10.90 41.86 4.04
C ALA A 86 11.73 40.64 4.44
N LEU A 87 11.14 39.46 4.31
CA LEU A 87 11.76 38.19 4.61
C LEU A 87 11.89 37.37 3.33
N ARG A 88 12.96 36.58 3.24
CA ARG A 88 13.17 35.60 2.18
C ARG A 88 13.75 34.32 2.76
N VAL A 89 13.17 33.18 2.41
CA VAL A 89 13.82 31.86 2.52
C VAL A 89 14.38 31.47 1.16
N GLU A 90 15.60 30.94 1.12
CA GLU A 90 16.27 30.47 -0.10
C GLU A 90 17.03 29.17 0.19
N GLY A 91 17.10 28.30 -0.82
CA GLY A 91 17.72 26.97 -0.72
C GLY A 91 16.85 25.99 0.05
N GLY A 92 17.50 25.09 0.81
CA GLY A 92 16.82 24.07 1.61
C GLY A 92 16.25 22.92 0.79
N THR A 93 15.47 22.06 1.46
CA THR A 93 14.76 20.93 0.86
C THR A 93 13.29 20.99 1.26
N PRO A 94 12.35 21.13 0.31
CA PRO A 94 12.57 21.30 -1.13
C PRO A 94 13.25 22.64 -1.47
N VAL A 95 13.97 22.68 -2.60
CA VAL A 95 14.68 23.89 -3.05
C VAL A 95 13.65 24.89 -3.59
N VAL A 96 13.43 25.99 -2.87
CA VAL A 96 12.48 27.03 -3.27
C VAL A 96 12.89 28.39 -2.70
N THR A 97 12.50 29.47 -3.40
CA THR A 97 12.64 30.84 -2.89
C THR A 97 11.26 31.44 -2.65
N LEU A 98 10.97 31.74 -1.38
CA LEU A 98 9.71 32.33 -0.95
C LEU A 98 9.94 33.62 -0.15
N TYR A 99 8.96 34.51 -0.22
CA TYR A 99 9.01 35.81 0.45
C TYR A 99 7.85 36.02 1.43
N SER A 100 8.09 36.86 2.44
CA SER A 100 7.08 37.29 3.43
C SER A 100 7.40 38.69 3.96
N LEU A 101 6.53 39.23 4.83
CA LEU A 101 6.68 40.56 5.41
C LEU A 101 6.37 40.54 6.91
N ALA A 102 7.35 40.93 7.71
CA ALA A 102 7.21 41.11 9.15
C ALA A 102 6.87 42.57 9.47
N THR A 103 5.70 42.82 10.04
CA THR A 103 5.25 44.18 10.43
C THR A 103 5.35 44.46 11.93
N ARG A 104 5.55 43.40 12.73
CA ARG A 104 5.76 43.45 14.18
C ARG A 104 6.62 42.25 14.61
N ALA A 105 7.19 42.32 15.81
CA ALA A 105 7.82 41.15 16.43
C ALA A 105 6.79 40.03 16.65
N GLY A 106 7.23 38.77 16.60
CA GLY A 106 6.40 37.59 16.78
C GLY A 106 6.40 36.64 15.58
N ASN A 107 5.25 35.96 15.39
CA ASN A 107 5.10 34.91 14.39
C ASN A 107 4.92 35.48 12.97
N VAL A 108 5.74 35.02 12.02
CA VAL A 108 5.72 35.36 10.60
C VAL A 108 6.03 34.10 9.78
N ASN A 109 5.06 33.59 9.02
CA ASN A 109 5.26 32.42 8.16
C ASN A 109 5.85 32.83 6.81
N ILE A 110 6.55 31.91 6.16
CA ILE A 110 7.11 32.10 4.81
C ILE A 110 6.60 30.95 3.94
N THR A 111 5.49 31.18 3.22
CA THR A 111 4.78 30.14 2.45
C THR A 111 4.41 30.66 1.06
N PRO A 112 4.01 29.78 0.12
CA PRO A 112 3.42 30.22 -1.14
C PRO A 112 2.30 31.25 -0.99
N LEU A 113 1.50 31.17 0.09
CA LEU A 113 0.42 32.12 0.35
C LEU A 113 0.94 33.52 0.71
N THR A 114 1.99 33.62 1.54
CA THR A 114 2.57 34.92 1.89
C THR A 114 3.27 35.55 0.69
N ASP A 115 3.94 34.72 -0.10
CA ASP A 115 4.65 35.11 -1.31
C ASP A 115 3.68 35.65 -2.37
N LEU A 116 2.66 34.88 -2.76
CA LEU A 116 1.69 35.29 -3.79
C LEU A 116 0.92 36.54 -3.39
N ALA A 117 0.55 36.69 -2.12
CA ALA A 117 -0.13 37.88 -1.62
C ALA A 117 0.75 39.12 -1.76
N LEU A 118 2.04 39.03 -1.41
CA LEU A 118 2.97 40.14 -1.58
C LEU A 118 3.27 40.43 -3.05
N ALA A 119 3.49 39.38 -3.86
CA ALA A 119 3.77 39.52 -5.28
C ALA A 119 2.65 40.29 -6.00
N LEU A 120 1.40 39.92 -5.73
CA LEU A 120 0.22 40.57 -6.30
C LEU A 120 0.14 42.06 -5.91
N GLN A 121 0.35 42.36 -4.62
CA GLN A 121 0.25 43.73 -4.12
C GLN A 121 1.38 44.62 -4.64
N ILE A 122 2.62 44.13 -4.62
CA ILE A 122 3.79 44.89 -5.10
C ILE A 122 3.70 45.16 -6.60
N ASN A 123 3.31 44.15 -7.38
CA ASN A 123 3.08 44.31 -8.80
C ASN A 123 1.98 45.34 -9.09
N ALA A 124 0.85 45.28 -8.36
CA ALA A 124 -0.24 46.23 -8.54
C ALA A 124 0.14 47.69 -8.20
N LEU A 125 1.00 47.90 -7.20
CA LEU A 125 1.40 49.24 -6.75
C LEU A 125 2.55 49.85 -7.55
N SER A 126 3.48 49.03 -8.05
CA SER A 126 4.76 49.50 -8.61
C SER A 126 5.15 48.86 -9.94
N GLY A 127 4.49 47.78 -10.35
CA GLY A 127 4.89 46.95 -11.49
C GLY A 127 6.16 46.13 -11.28
N GLN A 128 6.82 46.23 -10.11
CA GLN A 128 8.05 45.52 -9.81
C GLN A 128 7.78 44.03 -9.53
N ALA A 129 8.69 43.15 -9.95
CA ALA A 129 8.65 41.74 -9.56
C ALA A 129 9.11 41.59 -8.10
N LEU A 130 8.56 40.60 -7.39
CA LEU A 130 8.85 40.39 -5.97
C LEU A 130 10.35 40.16 -5.65
N PRO A 131 11.12 39.37 -6.43
CA PRO A 131 12.55 39.23 -6.22
C PRO A 131 13.33 40.55 -6.35
N ASP A 132 12.97 41.38 -7.34
CA ASP A 132 13.59 42.68 -7.57
C ASP A 132 13.25 43.65 -6.44
N TRP A 133 12.00 43.64 -5.99
CA TRP A 133 11.55 44.44 -4.85
C TRP A 133 12.25 44.03 -3.56
N PHE A 134 12.50 42.74 -3.33
CA PHE A 134 13.27 42.32 -2.16
C PHE A 134 14.72 42.82 -2.23
N ALA A 135 15.34 42.78 -3.41
CA ALA A 135 16.72 43.23 -3.61
C ALA A 135 16.86 44.75 -3.42
N ASP A 136 15.93 45.51 -3.98
CA ASP A 136 15.86 46.98 -3.93
C ASP A 136 14.39 47.43 -3.82
N PRO A 137 13.88 47.57 -2.57
CA PRO A 137 12.48 47.93 -2.35
C PRO A 137 12.14 49.28 -2.97
N ALA A 138 11.10 49.31 -3.80
CA ALA A 138 10.59 50.54 -4.40
C ALA A 138 10.32 51.63 -3.35
N THR A 139 10.53 52.88 -3.71
CA THR A 139 10.06 54.03 -2.91
C THR A 139 8.58 54.32 -3.20
N GLY A 140 7.92 55.09 -2.32
CA GLY A 140 6.50 55.46 -2.52
C GLY A 140 5.55 54.37 -2.03
N ASP A 141 4.45 54.12 -2.75
CA ASP A 141 3.36 53.27 -2.25
C ASP A 141 3.75 51.80 -2.02
N ALA A 142 4.75 51.29 -2.74
CA ALA A 142 5.30 49.94 -2.57
C ALA A 142 6.52 49.87 -1.62
N GLY A 143 6.88 50.96 -0.93
CA GLY A 143 7.93 50.94 0.09
C GLY A 143 7.57 50.07 1.29
N LEU A 144 8.58 49.60 2.03
CA LEU A 144 8.37 48.73 3.20
C LEU A 144 7.38 49.34 4.21
N ASP A 145 7.55 50.61 4.54
CA ASP A 145 6.70 51.33 5.51
C ASP A 145 5.26 51.52 5.03
N THR A 146 5.05 51.70 3.73
CA THR A 146 3.73 51.92 3.13
C THR A 146 3.01 50.61 2.80
N LEU A 147 3.76 49.54 2.52
CA LEU A 147 3.23 48.21 2.23
C LEU A 147 2.77 47.48 3.50
N ALA A 148 3.46 47.67 4.63
CA ALA A 148 3.12 47.07 5.91
C ALA A 148 1.63 47.22 6.33
N PRO A 149 1.02 48.43 6.30
CA PRO A 149 -0.40 48.58 6.62
C PRO A 149 -1.34 47.96 5.57
N GLN A 150 -0.86 47.63 4.37
CA GLN A 150 -1.65 47.04 3.28
C GLN A 150 -1.68 45.51 3.30
N LEU A 151 -0.97 44.86 4.24
CA LEU A 151 -0.84 43.40 4.29
C LEU A 151 -2.18 42.66 4.36
N ALA A 152 -3.15 43.22 5.07
CA ALA A 152 -4.51 42.68 5.14
C ALA A 152 -5.26 42.77 3.78
N SER A 153 -5.01 43.83 3.02
CA SER A 153 -5.55 44.01 1.67
C SER A 153 -4.92 43.00 0.70
N ALA A 154 -3.59 42.85 0.75
CA ALA A 154 -2.85 41.86 -0.03
C ALA A 154 -3.37 40.43 0.22
N ALA A 155 -3.52 40.05 1.50
CA ALA A 155 -4.10 38.76 1.87
C ALA A 155 -5.56 38.63 1.40
N THR A 156 -6.36 39.70 1.46
CA THR A 156 -7.75 39.65 0.99
C THR A 156 -7.83 39.44 -0.53
N ALA A 157 -6.98 40.10 -1.30
CA ALA A 157 -6.92 39.93 -2.74
C ALA A 157 -6.55 38.49 -3.14
N LEU A 158 -5.55 37.90 -2.49
CA LEU A 158 -5.21 36.49 -2.70
C LEU A 158 -6.36 35.56 -2.29
N ARG A 159 -7.00 35.81 -1.14
CA ARG A 159 -8.16 35.02 -0.68
C ARG A 159 -9.27 35.01 -1.72
N THR A 160 -9.58 36.16 -2.32
CA THR A 160 -10.58 36.26 -3.39
C THR A 160 -10.18 35.44 -4.61
N ALA A 161 -8.90 35.50 -5.02
CA ALA A 161 -8.42 34.69 -6.14
C ALA A 161 -8.53 33.19 -5.86
N LEU A 162 -8.18 32.74 -4.64
CA LEU A 162 -8.31 31.35 -4.21
C LEU A 162 -9.76 30.87 -4.24
N VAL A 163 -10.68 31.66 -3.69
CA VAL A 163 -12.12 31.31 -3.70
C VAL A 163 -12.66 31.25 -5.13
N ASN A 164 -12.27 32.18 -5.99
CA ASN A 164 -12.68 32.18 -7.40
C ASN A 164 -12.13 30.97 -8.18
N ALA A 165 -10.99 30.43 -7.76
CA ALA A 165 -10.40 29.22 -8.32
C ALA A 165 -10.92 27.92 -7.66
N GLY A 166 -11.87 28.01 -6.72
CA GLY A 166 -12.51 26.84 -6.10
C GLY A 166 -11.87 26.35 -4.80
N TYR A 167 -10.82 27.01 -4.29
CA TYR A 167 -10.21 26.64 -3.01
C TYR A 167 -11.06 27.09 -1.83
N THR A 168 -10.89 26.41 -0.69
CA THR A 168 -11.53 26.77 0.58
C THR A 168 -10.48 27.25 1.59
N PRO A 169 -10.20 28.57 1.67
CA PRO A 169 -9.21 29.04 2.61
C PRO A 169 -9.69 28.93 4.08
N PRO A 170 -8.79 28.67 5.04
CA PRO A 170 -9.12 28.39 6.44
C PRO A 170 -10.08 29.41 7.07
N GLY A 171 -10.92 28.93 7.99
CA GLY A 171 -11.85 29.79 8.74
C GLY A 171 -11.16 30.88 9.58
N SER A 172 -9.90 30.66 9.96
CA SER A 172 -9.05 31.64 10.65
C SER A 172 -8.52 32.75 9.74
N TRP A 173 -8.76 32.67 8.42
CA TRP A 173 -8.42 33.69 7.43
C TRP A 173 -9.67 34.40 6.88
N PRO A 174 -10.41 35.20 7.67
CA PRO A 174 -11.49 36.02 7.12
C PRO A 174 -10.95 37.19 6.26
N ASN A 175 -11.83 37.85 5.52
CA ASN A 175 -11.49 39.09 4.80
C ASN A 175 -10.93 40.16 5.77
N GLY A 176 -9.91 40.89 5.33
CA GLY A 176 -9.22 41.89 6.16
C GLY A 176 -8.25 41.30 7.20
N SER A 177 -7.96 40.00 7.14
CA SER A 177 -7.02 39.34 8.06
C SER A 177 -5.60 39.24 7.49
N THR A 178 -4.61 39.25 8.39
CA THR A 178 -3.19 38.95 8.09
C THR A 178 -2.81 37.52 8.51
N ALA A 179 -3.79 36.64 8.66
CA ALA A 179 -3.59 35.29 9.18
C ALA A 179 -2.59 34.42 8.38
N PRO A 180 -2.54 34.44 7.02
CA PRO A 180 -1.51 33.70 6.29
C PRO A 180 -0.09 34.05 6.72
N PHE A 181 0.12 35.32 7.08
CA PHE A 181 1.41 35.81 7.56
C PHE A 181 1.64 35.49 9.03
N THR A 182 0.63 35.60 9.89
CA THR A 182 0.85 35.71 11.35
C THR A 182 0.25 34.59 12.19
N ALA A 183 -0.67 33.79 11.65
CA ALA A 183 -1.26 32.68 12.39
C ALA A 183 -0.20 31.61 12.68
N PRO A 184 -0.24 30.94 13.85
CA PRO A 184 0.58 29.76 14.08
C PRO A 184 0.35 28.74 12.97
N PHE A 185 1.44 28.19 12.43
CA PHE A 185 1.42 27.29 11.30
C PHE A 185 2.37 26.13 11.53
N THR A 186 1.86 24.92 11.36
CA THR A 186 2.62 23.67 11.35
C THR A 186 2.52 23.04 9.98
N ALA A 187 3.65 22.70 9.37
CA ALA A 187 3.71 21.89 8.15
C ALA A 187 3.29 20.44 8.47
N ASN A 188 1.98 20.24 8.62
CA ASN A 188 1.33 18.95 8.76
C ASN A 188 -0.10 19.01 8.18
N PRO A 189 -0.35 18.41 6.99
CA PRO A 189 -1.64 18.51 6.30
C PRO A 189 -2.74 17.71 7.01
N ALA A 190 -2.39 16.79 7.92
CA ALA A 190 -3.38 16.08 8.73
C ALA A 190 -4.02 16.97 9.81
N SER A 191 -3.36 18.07 10.20
CA SER A 191 -3.78 18.86 11.37
C SER A 191 -3.88 20.36 11.15
N ASP A 192 -3.19 20.92 10.15
CA ASP A 192 -3.15 22.36 9.91
C ASP A 192 -3.91 22.73 8.63
N PRO A 193 -5.00 23.52 8.72
CA PRO A 193 -5.78 23.93 7.56
C PRO A 193 -5.03 24.80 6.55
N TYR A 194 -4.00 25.54 6.96
CA TYR A 194 -3.17 26.28 6.00
C TYR A 194 -2.33 25.32 5.19
N ASP A 195 -1.87 24.23 5.81
CA ASP A 195 -1.08 23.23 5.10
C ASP A 195 -1.91 22.45 4.09
N GLN A 196 -3.13 22.06 4.48
CA GLN A 196 -4.11 21.48 3.55
C GLN A 196 -4.35 22.37 2.32
N LEU A 197 -4.41 23.68 2.51
CA LEU A 197 -4.54 24.62 1.41
C LEU A 197 -3.26 24.71 0.55
N LEU A 198 -2.08 24.61 1.16
CA LEU A 198 -0.81 24.58 0.44
C LEU A 198 -0.68 23.31 -0.42
N GLU A 199 -1.07 22.15 0.11
CA GLU A 199 -1.12 20.89 -0.65
C GLU A 199 -2.05 21.03 -1.86
N GLN A 200 -3.28 21.53 -1.65
CA GLN A 200 -4.23 21.74 -2.75
C GLN A 200 -3.71 22.69 -3.82
N LEU A 201 -3.02 23.77 -3.43
CA LEU A 201 -2.44 24.72 -4.37
C LEU A 201 -1.26 24.11 -5.13
N GLY A 202 -0.46 23.27 -4.46
CA GLY A 202 0.60 22.48 -5.07
C GLY A 202 0.05 21.52 -6.12
N ASP A 203 -1.00 20.78 -5.79
CA ASP A 203 -1.70 19.83 -6.66
C ASP A 203 -2.31 20.53 -7.88
N GLY A 204 -3.06 21.61 -7.67
CA GLY A 204 -3.72 22.34 -8.76
C GLY A 204 -2.73 22.94 -9.78
N SER A 205 -1.49 23.20 -9.36
CA SER A 205 -0.47 23.79 -10.22
C SER A 205 0.21 22.76 -11.14
N GLN A 206 0.10 21.46 -10.86
CA GLN A 206 0.75 20.39 -11.64
C GLN A 206 0.12 20.26 -13.05
N GLY A 207 0.95 20.04 -14.08
CA GLY A 207 0.48 19.72 -15.44
C GLY A 207 -0.08 20.92 -16.24
N SER A 208 0.04 22.13 -15.68
CA SER A 208 -0.41 23.39 -16.32
C SER A 208 0.73 24.24 -16.88
N GLY A 209 1.98 23.74 -16.85
CA GLY A 209 3.18 24.51 -17.13
C GLY A 209 3.56 25.50 -16.01
N LEU A 210 2.94 25.36 -14.83
CA LEU A 210 3.20 26.12 -13.60
C LEU A 210 3.92 25.27 -12.55
N ASP A 211 4.76 24.32 -13.00
CA ASP A 211 5.35 23.25 -12.19
C ASP A 211 6.40 23.75 -11.16
N SER A 212 6.65 25.06 -11.13
CA SER A 212 7.42 25.73 -10.08
C SER A 212 6.62 26.87 -9.46
N HIS A 213 6.83 27.11 -8.16
CA HIS A 213 6.24 28.26 -7.47
C HIS A 213 6.60 29.59 -8.13
N GLU A 214 7.80 29.68 -8.72
CA GLU A 214 8.22 30.85 -9.48
C GLU A 214 7.37 31.06 -10.75
N ALA A 215 7.10 30.00 -11.51
CA ALA A 215 6.22 30.06 -12.67
C ALA A 215 4.78 30.42 -12.28
N LEU A 216 4.25 29.84 -11.20
CA LEU A 216 2.95 30.20 -10.63
C LEU A 216 2.88 31.69 -10.28
N ARG A 217 3.87 32.20 -9.53
CA ARG A 217 3.96 33.62 -9.16
C ARG A 217 4.02 34.54 -10.37
N ALA A 218 4.86 34.23 -11.35
CA ALA A 218 5.01 35.03 -12.56
C ALA A 218 3.71 35.06 -13.39
N SER A 219 3.09 33.90 -13.58
CA SER A 219 1.80 33.78 -14.27
C SER A 219 0.70 34.57 -13.55
N PHE A 220 0.56 34.38 -12.24
CA PHE A 220 -0.47 35.04 -11.44
C PHE A 220 -0.32 36.57 -11.44
N THR A 221 0.90 37.08 -11.29
CA THR A 221 1.17 38.54 -11.35
C THR A 221 1.03 39.14 -12.75
N SER A 222 1.10 38.33 -13.81
CA SER A 222 0.79 38.77 -15.18
C SER A 222 -0.71 38.88 -15.48
N GLY A 223 -1.57 38.52 -14.52
CA GLY A 223 -3.03 38.63 -14.62
C GLY A 223 -3.75 37.31 -14.93
N ALA A 224 -3.04 36.18 -14.96
CA ALA A 224 -3.68 34.87 -15.07
C ALA A 224 -4.48 34.52 -13.81
N SER A 225 -5.51 33.68 -13.96
CA SER A 225 -6.22 33.09 -12.81
C SER A 225 -5.32 32.07 -12.11
N LEU A 226 -5.53 31.87 -10.80
CA LEU A 226 -4.94 30.72 -10.10
C LEU A 226 -5.42 29.41 -10.76
N PRO A 227 -4.59 28.34 -10.70
CA PRO A 227 -5.01 27.01 -11.12
C PRO A 227 -6.28 26.60 -10.39
N GLN A 228 -7.18 25.90 -11.06
CA GLN A 228 -8.42 25.43 -10.44
C GLN A 228 -8.10 24.46 -9.30
N ALA A 229 -8.87 24.54 -8.22
CA ALA A 229 -8.76 23.58 -7.14
C ALA A 229 -9.05 22.15 -7.68
N PRO A 230 -8.30 21.13 -7.21
CA PRO A 230 -8.56 19.76 -7.60
C PRO A 230 -10.02 19.37 -7.37
N ALA A 231 -10.62 18.64 -8.32
CA ALA A 231 -12.02 18.26 -8.27
C ALA A 231 -12.33 17.48 -6.97
N SER A 232 -13.26 17.99 -6.18
CA SER A 232 -13.66 17.38 -4.91
C SER A 232 -14.46 16.09 -5.16
N GLY A 233 -13.78 14.94 -5.25
CA GLY A 233 -14.40 13.62 -5.13
C GLY A 233 -15.02 13.47 -3.74
N GLY A 234 -16.30 13.13 -3.65
CA GLY A 234 -17.11 13.20 -2.43
C GLY A 234 -16.50 12.53 -1.19
N THR A 235 -16.62 13.22 -0.04
CA THR A 235 -16.55 12.76 1.38
C THR A 235 -15.70 11.55 1.81
N GLY A 236 -14.70 11.14 1.03
CA GLY A 236 -13.80 10.03 1.34
C GLY A 236 -12.47 10.04 0.58
N SER A 237 -12.28 10.99 -0.35
CA SER A 237 -11.06 11.16 -1.14
C SER A 237 -10.24 12.31 -0.58
N GLY A 238 -9.23 11.99 0.22
CA GLY A 238 -8.16 12.93 0.54
C GLY A 238 -6.83 12.36 0.07
N THR A 239 -5.83 13.23 0.01
CA THR A 239 -4.42 12.87 -0.14
C THR A 239 -3.67 13.34 1.09
N SER A 240 -2.51 12.75 1.37
CA SER A 240 -1.54 13.28 2.33
C SER A 240 -0.16 13.17 1.74
N ALA A 241 0.71 14.15 1.98
CA ALA A 241 2.10 14.09 1.54
C ALA A 241 2.75 12.75 1.92
N ALA A 242 3.53 12.20 0.99
CA ALA A 242 4.23 10.94 1.15
C ALA A 242 5.74 11.16 1.15
N THR A 243 6.45 10.20 1.72
CA THR A 243 7.92 10.16 1.69
C THR A 243 8.34 8.84 1.08
N VAL A 244 9.27 8.93 0.13
CA VAL A 244 9.87 7.77 -0.50
C VAL A 244 10.65 7.00 0.55
N ASN A 245 10.45 5.69 0.61
CA ASN A 245 11.31 4.83 1.40
C ASN A 245 12.73 4.87 0.85
N ALA A 246 13.71 5.16 1.71
CA ALA A 246 15.10 5.24 1.29
C ALA A 246 15.65 3.94 0.67
N ALA A 247 15.03 2.78 0.93
CA ALA A 247 15.40 1.52 0.28
C ALA A 247 14.93 1.41 -1.19
N LEU A 248 13.98 2.25 -1.60
CA LEU A 248 13.44 2.31 -2.95
C LEU A 248 14.14 3.35 -3.84
N THR A 249 15.04 4.17 -3.30
CA THR A 249 15.75 5.17 -4.09
C THR A 249 16.76 4.49 -5.02
N GLY A 250 16.87 4.99 -6.24
CA GLY A 250 17.78 4.42 -7.24
C GLY A 250 17.24 4.51 -8.67
N THR A 251 18.01 3.92 -9.58
CA THR A 251 17.67 3.82 -11.00
C THR A 251 17.18 2.41 -11.31
N TYR A 252 16.05 2.33 -12.00
CA TYR A 252 15.39 1.11 -12.42
C TYR A 252 15.29 1.06 -13.94
N SER A 253 15.65 -0.08 -14.52
CA SER A 253 15.32 -0.41 -15.91
C SER A 253 14.07 -1.28 -15.89
N LEU A 254 12.95 -0.69 -16.26
CA LEU A 254 11.63 -1.30 -16.21
C LEU A 254 11.09 -1.52 -17.63
N VAL A 255 9.98 -2.25 -17.71
CA VAL A 255 9.19 -2.44 -18.92
C VAL A 255 7.75 -2.09 -18.59
N PHE A 256 7.11 -1.32 -19.47
CA PHE A 256 5.68 -1.06 -19.41
C PHE A 256 4.91 -2.28 -19.93
N TYR A 257 3.98 -2.77 -19.12
CA TYR A 257 3.03 -3.80 -19.52
C TYR A 257 1.61 -3.25 -19.34
N ALA A 258 0.80 -3.29 -20.39
CA ALA A 258 -0.62 -2.97 -20.30
C ALA A 258 -1.35 -3.95 -19.37
N GLY A 259 -0.98 -5.24 -19.40
CA GLY A 259 -1.15 -6.18 -18.29
C GLY A 259 -2.53 -6.26 -17.64
N GLY A 260 -3.62 -6.41 -18.40
CA GLY A 260 -4.99 -6.44 -17.87
C GLY A 260 -5.62 -5.05 -17.63
N GLY A 261 -4.85 -3.98 -17.82
CA GLY A 261 -5.31 -2.60 -17.97
C GLY A 261 -5.71 -2.27 -19.41
N GLU A 262 -6.29 -1.09 -19.62
CA GLU A 262 -6.79 -0.65 -20.93
C GLU A 262 -5.69 -0.28 -21.94
N GLY A 263 -4.42 -0.24 -21.50
CA GLY A 263 -3.32 0.34 -22.25
C GLY A 263 -3.40 1.87 -22.27
N CYS A 264 -2.29 2.52 -22.61
CA CYS A 264 -2.20 3.98 -22.53
C CYS A 264 -3.18 4.75 -23.42
N GLY A 265 -3.60 4.20 -24.56
CA GLY A 265 -4.52 4.87 -25.48
C GLY A 265 -4.06 6.31 -25.82
N ASN A 266 -4.86 7.30 -25.43
CA ASN A 266 -4.51 8.73 -25.54
C ASN A 266 -4.13 9.37 -24.18
N ALA A 267 -4.14 8.59 -23.10
CA ALA A 267 -3.85 9.07 -21.75
C ALA A 267 -2.33 9.17 -21.48
N CYS A 268 -1.53 8.26 -22.06
CA CYS A 268 -0.06 8.29 -22.00
C CYS A 268 0.58 7.82 -23.31
N ASP A 269 1.90 7.94 -23.40
CA ASP A 269 2.69 7.59 -24.60
C ASP A 269 3.32 6.19 -24.53
N PHE A 270 3.11 5.42 -23.45
CA PHE A 270 3.69 4.08 -23.37
C PHE A 270 3.03 3.12 -24.35
N VAL A 271 3.86 2.33 -25.02
CA VAL A 271 3.42 1.13 -25.75
C VAL A 271 3.72 -0.12 -24.94
N ASP A 272 2.90 -1.16 -25.11
CA ASP A 272 3.12 -2.43 -24.43
C ASP A 272 4.52 -2.98 -24.74
N GLU A 273 5.17 -3.54 -23.72
CA GLU A 273 6.56 -4.03 -23.72
C GLU A 273 7.64 -2.95 -23.96
N GLN A 274 7.29 -1.66 -23.83
CA GLN A 274 8.28 -0.59 -23.91
C GLN A 274 9.24 -0.64 -22.72
N ALA A 275 10.55 -0.66 -23.00
CA ALA A 275 11.56 -0.41 -21.98
C ALA A 275 11.49 1.05 -21.51
N VAL A 276 11.47 1.25 -20.19
CA VAL A 276 11.32 2.55 -19.53
C VAL A 276 12.40 2.71 -18.46
N SER A 277 13.15 3.80 -18.53
CA SER A 277 14.11 4.20 -17.50
C SER A 277 13.40 5.02 -16.42
N VAL A 278 13.49 4.55 -15.18
CA VAL A 278 12.88 5.20 -14.01
C VAL A 278 13.93 5.52 -12.97
N VAL A 279 13.85 6.70 -12.35
CA VAL A 279 14.67 7.08 -11.20
C VAL A 279 13.77 7.49 -10.04
N VAL A 280 13.91 6.80 -8.92
CA VAL A 280 13.27 7.20 -7.65
C VAL A 280 14.30 7.99 -6.86
N GLY A 281 14.07 9.29 -6.69
CA GLY A 281 14.97 10.23 -6.06
C GLY A 281 14.88 10.22 -4.53
N GLU A 282 16.00 10.53 -3.87
CA GLU A 282 16.06 10.74 -2.41
C GLU A 282 15.28 11.99 -1.96
N ASP A 283 14.98 12.89 -2.90
CA ASP A 283 14.23 14.13 -2.72
C ASP A 283 12.72 13.96 -2.96
N ASN A 284 12.22 12.72 -2.84
CA ASN A 284 10.83 12.33 -3.09
C ASN A 284 10.39 12.52 -4.55
N THR A 285 11.31 12.61 -5.50
CA THR A 285 10.98 12.70 -6.93
C THR A 285 10.86 11.34 -7.59
N LEU A 286 10.07 11.28 -8.67
CA LEU A 286 10.04 10.16 -9.60
C LEU A 286 10.38 10.71 -10.99
N SER A 287 11.46 10.22 -11.60
CA SER A 287 11.76 10.52 -13.00
C SER A 287 11.40 9.36 -13.91
N ILE A 288 10.66 9.63 -14.98
CA ILE A 288 10.31 8.65 -16.01
C ILE A 288 10.69 9.23 -17.37
N GLU A 289 11.58 8.54 -18.10
CA GLU A 289 12.11 9.01 -19.40
C GLU A 289 12.65 10.45 -19.38
N GLY A 290 13.13 10.92 -18.21
CA GLY A 290 13.69 12.25 -18.01
C GLY A 290 12.68 13.32 -17.59
N THR A 291 11.37 13.06 -17.63
CA THR A 291 10.36 13.88 -16.94
C THR A 291 10.51 13.66 -15.45
N VAL A 292 10.57 14.72 -14.64
CA VAL A 292 10.74 14.64 -13.18
C VAL A 292 9.45 15.09 -12.48
N LEU A 293 8.85 14.20 -11.71
CA LEU A 293 7.65 14.41 -10.93
C LEU A 293 8.02 14.60 -9.46
N GLY A 294 7.44 15.60 -8.81
CA GLY A 294 7.63 15.87 -7.39
C GLY A 294 6.35 15.72 -6.57
N ASN A 295 6.40 16.09 -5.30
CA ASN A 295 5.26 16.15 -4.38
C ASN A 295 4.41 14.86 -4.32
N PRO A 296 5.00 13.71 -3.99
CA PRO A 296 4.23 12.49 -3.91
C PRO A 296 3.24 12.51 -2.77
N TYR A 297 2.18 11.72 -2.91
CA TYR A 297 1.14 11.59 -1.90
C TYR A 297 0.73 10.13 -1.66
N HIS A 298 0.13 9.91 -0.50
CA HIS A 298 -0.68 8.74 -0.19
C HIS A 298 -2.14 9.07 -0.46
N ARG A 299 -2.85 8.15 -1.12
CA ARG A 299 -4.31 8.19 -1.17
C ARG A 299 -4.88 7.85 0.20
N LEU A 300 -5.91 8.58 0.64
CA LEU A 300 -6.62 8.25 1.88
C LEU A 300 -7.80 7.30 1.58
N PHE A 301 -7.86 6.16 2.28
CA PHE A 301 -9.02 5.29 2.32
C PHE A 301 -9.76 5.46 3.64
N GLY A 302 -10.99 5.98 3.59
CA GLY A 302 -11.75 6.26 4.81
C GLY A 302 -11.05 7.26 5.74
N GLY A 303 -10.25 8.17 5.17
CA GLY A 303 -9.45 9.15 5.92
C GLY A 303 -8.10 8.63 6.42
N THR A 304 -7.74 7.38 6.16
CA THR A 304 -6.44 6.79 6.57
C THR A 304 -5.50 6.67 5.36
N PRO A 305 -4.23 7.14 5.45
CA PRO A 305 -3.27 6.99 4.35
C PRO A 305 -3.01 5.54 3.95
N HIS A 306 -3.03 5.27 2.65
CA HIS A 306 -2.58 4.01 2.07
C HIS A 306 -1.05 4.00 1.95
N LEU A 307 -0.39 3.60 3.04
CA LEU A 307 1.07 3.57 3.12
C LEU A 307 1.77 2.58 2.16
N PRO A 308 1.16 1.46 1.72
CA PRO A 308 1.80 0.58 0.76
C PRO A 308 2.09 1.23 -0.60
N GLU A 309 1.42 2.33 -0.95
CA GLU A 309 1.63 3.01 -2.22
C GLU A 309 2.12 4.45 -2.00
N ILE A 310 3.04 4.88 -2.84
CA ILE A 310 3.42 6.29 -2.98
C ILE A 310 3.17 6.73 -4.42
N ILE A 311 2.51 7.87 -4.57
CA ILE A 311 1.86 8.25 -5.82
C ILE A 311 2.39 9.59 -6.33
N TRP A 312 2.72 9.65 -7.62
CA TRP A 312 3.02 10.88 -8.36
C TRP A 312 1.99 11.08 -9.49
N ARG A 313 1.85 12.32 -9.96
CA ARG A 313 1.00 12.65 -11.10
C ARG A 313 1.76 13.39 -12.18
N ASP A 314 1.40 13.09 -13.43
CA ASP A 314 1.77 13.82 -14.64
C ASP A 314 0.47 14.14 -15.42
N GLY A 315 -0.09 15.33 -15.17
CA GLY A 315 -1.43 15.67 -15.65
C GLY A 315 -2.49 14.68 -15.16
N ASP A 316 -3.15 14.01 -16.10
CA ASP A 316 -4.16 12.98 -15.83
C ASP A 316 -3.57 11.57 -15.65
N VAL A 317 -2.25 11.40 -15.77
CA VAL A 317 -1.58 10.10 -15.53
C VAL A 317 -1.12 10.02 -14.08
N GLU A 318 -1.46 8.92 -13.42
CA GLU A 318 -1.02 8.62 -12.06
C GLU A 318 -0.02 7.48 -12.06
N TYR A 319 1.08 7.64 -11.33
CA TYR A 319 2.12 6.65 -11.12
C TYR A 319 2.16 6.25 -9.64
N ALA A 320 1.71 5.05 -9.32
CA ALA A 320 1.66 4.52 -7.96
C ALA A 320 2.73 3.44 -7.76
N LEU A 321 3.84 3.80 -7.12
CA LEU A 321 4.88 2.86 -6.73
C LEU A 321 4.41 2.06 -5.50
N SER A 322 4.44 0.75 -5.62
CA SER A 322 3.97 -0.18 -4.59
C SER A 322 5.06 -0.56 -3.57
N SER A 323 4.62 -1.08 -2.42
CA SER A 323 5.46 -1.55 -1.31
C SER A 323 6.35 -0.46 -0.68
N ASN A 324 5.88 0.79 -0.65
CA ASN A 324 6.63 1.90 -0.05
C ASN A 324 6.82 1.74 1.48
N ASP A 325 5.87 1.13 2.16
CA ASP A 325 5.95 0.82 3.59
C ASP A 325 7.05 -0.19 3.94
N THR A 326 7.31 -1.16 3.07
CA THR A 326 8.35 -2.19 3.27
C THR A 326 9.69 -1.84 2.64
N GLY A 327 9.71 -0.94 1.65
CA GLY A 327 10.92 -0.53 0.94
C GLY A 327 11.41 -1.55 -0.10
N THR A 328 10.58 -2.53 -0.46
CA THR A 328 10.91 -3.53 -1.49
C THR A 328 10.26 -3.13 -2.80
N PHE A 329 11.04 -2.94 -3.87
CA PHE A 329 10.46 -2.60 -5.17
C PHE A 329 9.63 -3.77 -5.71
N ASN A 330 8.40 -3.50 -6.13
CA ASN A 330 7.53 -4.47 -6.78
C ASN A 330 7.15 -3.98 -8.20
N GLU A 331 6.36 -2.91 -8.28
CA GLU A 331 5.93 -2.30 -9.55
C GLU A 331 5.50 -0.83 -9.34
N ILE A 332 5.34 -0.10 -10.43
CA ILE A 332 4.70 1.21 -10.49
C ILE A 332 3.44 1.07 -11.36
N ASN A 333 2.27 1.17 -10.76
CA ASN A 333 1.00 1.16 -11.48
C ASN A 333 0.79 2.49 -12.20
N VAL A 334 0.34 2.42 -13.45
CA VAL A 334 0.03 3.56 -14.31
C VAL A 334 -1.48 3.63 -14.49
N GLY A 335 -2.08 4.76 -14.15
CA GLY A 335 -3.53 4.94 -14.19
C GLY A 335 -3.99 6.24 -14.83
N ASP A 336 -5.19 6.23 -15.40
CA ASP A 336 -5.90 7.41 -15.90
C ASP A 336 -6.75 8.02 -14.78
N ALA A 337 -6.24 9.10 -14.20
CA ALA A 337 -6.87 9.87 -13.16
C ALA A 337 -8.01 10.76 -13.65
N SER A 338 -8.16 10.99 -14.96
CA SER A 338 -9.35 11.65 -15.53
C SER A 338 -10.59 10.76 -15.43
N ARG A 339 -10.37 9.45 -15.27
CA ARG A 339 -11.41 8.41 -15.15
C ARG A 339 -11.34 7.69 -13.79
N PRO A 340 -11.65 8.35 -12.67
CA PRO A 340 -11.64 7.69 -11.36
C PRO A 340 -12.76 6.64 -11.23
N GLN A 341 -12.43 5.53 -10.59
CA GLN A 341 -13.32 4.42 -10.23
C GLN A 341 -13.57 4.38 -8.72
N GLY A 342 -14.81 4.03 -8.36
CA GLY A 342 -15.22 3.80 -6.99
C GLY A 342 -15.24 5.07 -6.10
N PRO A 343 -15.57 4.90 -4.81
CA PRO A 343 -15.74 6.02 -3.88
C PRO A 343 -14.42 6.68 -3.43
N PHE A 344 -13.27 6.12 -3.80
CA PHE A 344 -11.95 6.56 -3.35
C PHE A 344 -11.09 7.18 -4.46
N GLY A 345 -11.67 7.39 -5.65
CA GLY A 345 -10.96 8.05 -6.74
C GLY A 345 -9.74 7.27 -7.26
N VAL A 346 -9.82 5.94 -7.31
CA VAL A 346 -8.74 5.11 -7.86
C VAL A 346 -8.77 5.27 -9.38
N PRO A 347 -7.67 5.61 -10.06
CA PRO A 347 -7.67 5.80 -11.51
C PRO A 347 -8.02 4.51 -12.25
N VAL A 348 -8.55 4.61 -13.47
CA VAL A 348 -8.65 3.46 -14.38
C VAL A 348 -7.23 2.94 -14.63
N PHE A 349 -7.03 1.64 -14.48
CA PHE A 349 -5.74 1.01 -14.66
C PHE A 349 -5.36 0.96 -16.16
N LEU A 350 -4.25 1.60 -16.52
CA LEU A 350 -3.71 1.61 -17.89
C LEU A 350 -2.66 0.53 -18.09
N GLY A 351 -1.90 0.21 -17.05
CA GLY A 351 -0.83 -0.78 -17.07
C GLY A 351 0.13 -0.55 -15.91
N GLN A 352 1.32 -1.12 -16.00
CA GLN A 352 2.31 -1.11 -14.93
C GLN A 352 3.73 -1.10 -15.49
N LEU A 353 4.62 -0.34 -14.84
CA LEU A 353 6.06 -0.41 -15.03
C LEU A 353 6.62 -1.38 -13.99
N ARG A 354 7.28 -2.43 -14.44
CA ARG A 354 7.95 -3.41 -13.56
C ARG A 354 9.24 -3.87 -14.19
N ALA A 355 10.12 -4.48 -13.40
CA ALA A 355 11.32 -5.09 -13.97
C ALA A 355 10.88 -6.05 -15.08
N GLU A 356 11.67 -6.12 -16.16
CA GLU A 356 11.47 -7.14 -17.19
C GLU A 356 11.30 -8.47 -16.47
N GLN A 357 10.11 -9.05 -16.61
CA GLN A 357 9.84 -10.34 -16.01
C GLN A 357 10.74 -11.27 -16.80
N ALA A 358 11.87 -11.67 -16.21
CA ALA A 358 12.83 -12.52 -16.88
C ALA A 358 12.07 -13.64 -17.58
N ASP A 359 12.42 -13.95 -18.82
CA ASP A 359 11.94 -15.17 -19.43
C ASP A 359 12.22 -16.29 -18.42
N THR A 360 11.13 -16.86 -17.86
CA THR A 360 11.06 -18.15 -17.16
C THR A 360 11.33 -18.28 -15.65
N PRO A 361 10.64 -17.55 -14.73
CA PRO A 361 10.40 -18.07 -13.36
C PRO A 361 9.80 -19.49 -13.40
N ALA A 362 9.01 -19.79 -14.43
CA ALA A 362 8.47 -21.12 -14.68
C ALA A 362 9.56 -22.18 -14.92
N ALA A 363 10.61 -21.92 -15.73
CA ALA A 363 11.67 -22.90 -15.93
C ALA A 363 12.48 -23.13 -14.65
N GLU A 364 12.74 -22.09 -13.86
CA GLU A 364 13.44 -22.24 -12.57
C GLU A 364 12.61 -23.04 -11.56
N LYS A 365 11.30 -22.78 -11.45
CA LYS A 365 10.43 -23.36 -10.43
C LYS A 365 9.81 -24.71 -10.84
N LEU A 366 9.35 -24.83 -12.09
CA LEU A 366 8.73 -26.04 -12.62
C LEU A 366 9.72 -26.96 -13.34
N GLY A 367 10.82 -26.45 -13.90
CA GLY A 367 11.83 -27.27 -14.55
C GLY A 367 12.41 -28.39 -13.66
N PRO A 368 12.66 -28.15 -12.35
CA PRO A 368 13.02 -29.21 -11.40
C PRO A 368 11.94 -30.30 -11.21
N LEU A 369 10.68 -29.99 -11.54
CA LEU A 369 9.54 -30.90 -11.50
C LEU A 369 9.29 -31.61 -12.84
N ASN A 370 10.21 -31.49 -13.80
CA ASN A 370 10.11 -32.13 -15.11
C ASN A 370 9.78 -33.63 -14.97
N GLY A 371 8.70 -34.06 -15.62
CA GLY A 371 8.20 -35.43 -15.55
C GLY A 371 6.80 -35.59 -16.14
N VAL A 372 6.37 -36.84 -16.19
CA VAL A 372 5.01 -37.23 -16.60
C VAL A 372 4.30 -37.80 -15.38
N TYR A 373 3.23 -37.12 -14.96
CA TYR A 373 2.44 -37.46 -13.78
C TYR A 373 1.14 -38.12 -14.21
N SER A 374 0.92 -39.35 -13.73
CA SER A 374 -0.34 -40.07 -13.92
C SER A 374 -1.33 -39.63 -12.85
N SER A 375 -2.30 -38.81 -13.24
CA SER A 375 -3.34 -38.30 -12.36
C SER A 375 -4.70 -38.94 -12.67
N THR A 376 -5.64 -38.80 -11.74
CA THR A 376 -7.04 -39.19 -11.90
C THR A 376 -7.93 -37.97 -11.77
N LEU A 377 -8.87 -37.80 -12.70
CA LEU A 377 -9.90 -36.78 -12.57
C LEU A 377 -10.82 -37.12 -11.40
N VAL A 378 -10.86 -36.24 -10.42
CA VAL A 378 -11.67 -36.41 -9.21
C VAL A 378 -12.94 -35.58 -9.27
N GLU A 379 -12.91 -34.39 -9.86
CA GLU A 379 -14.09 -33.54 -10.04
C GLU A 379 -14.02 -32.71 -11.30
N LYS A 380 -15.20 -32.43 -11.87
CA LYS A 380 -15.35 -31.56 -13.02
C LYS A 380 -16.63 -30.75 -12.88
N SER A 381 -16.48 -29.44 -12.99
CA SER A 381 -17.62 -28.53 -13.07
C SER A 381 -18.49 -28.87 -14.29
N PRO A 382 -19.82 -28.97 -14.16
CA PRO A 382 -20.72 -29.26 -15.29
C PRO A 382 -20.63 -28.22 -16.42
N THR A 383 -20.19 -27.00 -16.09
CA THR A 383 -20.06 -25.87 -16.98
C THR A 383 -18.68 -25.75 -17.63
N PHE A 384 -17.73 -26.66 -17.32
CA PHE A 384 -16.41 -26.63 -17.94
C PHE A 384 -16.52 -26.99 -19.43
N SER A 385 -16.43 -25.99 -20.30
CA SER A 385 -16.50 -26.13 -21.76
C SER A 385 -15.10 -26.34 -22.36
N GLY A 386 -14.99 -27.19 -23.38
CA GLY A 386 -13.71 -27.56 -24.03
C GLY A 386 -13.69 -29.00 -24.54
N ASN A 387 -12.58 -29.43 -25.16
CA ASN A 387 -12.42 -30.76 -25.79
C ASN A 387 -12.37 -31.94 -24.80
N SER A 388 -12.43 -31.69 -23.51
CA SER A 388 -12.29 -32.72 -22.48
C SER A 388 -13.53 -33.62 -22.41
N ALA A 389 -13.48 -34.82 -22.99
CA ALA A 389 -14.46 -35.88 -22.77
C ALA A 389 -14.32 -36.57 -21.40
N LEU A 390 -13.45 -36.05 -20.52
CA LEU A 390 -13.11 -36.66 -19.24
C LEU A 390 -14.28 -36.63 -18.25
N THR A 391 -14.40 -37.73 -17.50
CA THR A 391 -15.37 -37.93 -16.42
C THR A 391 -14.64 -38.33 -15.13
N PRO A 392 -15.23 -38.16 -13.93
CA PRO A 392 -14.59 -38.60 -12.69
C PRO A 392 -14.14 -40.07 -12.78
N GLY A 393 -12.89 -40.34 -12.41
CA GLY A 393 -12.20 -41.62 -12.56
C GLY A 393 -11.37 -41.79 -13.82
N SER A 394 -11.46 -40.87 -14.80
CA SER A 394 -10.57 -40.88 -15.97
C SER A 394 -9.11 -40.66 -15.56
N SER A 395 -8.19 -41.43 -16.13
CA SER A 395 -6.75 -41.18 -16.01
C SER A 395 -6.32 -40.06 -16.98
N VAL A 396 -5.53 -39.12 -16.47
CA VAL A 396 -5.06 -37.93 -17.20
C VAL A 396 -3.57 -37.77 -16.94
N PHE A 397 -2.79 -37.61 -18.01
CA PHE A 397 -1.37 -37.27 -17.88
C PHE A 397 -1.19 -35.77 -17.77
N VAL A 398 -0.41 -35.35 -16.77
CA VAL A 398 0.13 -34.00 -16.67
C VAL A 398 1.62 -34.11 -16.99
N GLU A 399 2.06 -33.41 -18.01
CA GLU A 399 3.46 -33.39 -18.43
C GLU A 399 4.03 -32.02 -18.08
N ILE A 400 5.15 -32.00 -17.36
CA ILE A 400 5.93 -30.78 -17.07
C ILE A 400 7.29 -31.00 -17.71
N ASP A 401 7.79 -30.08 -18.53
CA ASP A 401 9.12 -30.19 -19.12
C ASP A 401 10.18 -29.36 -18.36
N ALA A 402 11.44 -29.48 -18.78
CA ALA A 402 12.57 -28.79 -18.16
C ALA A 402 12.55 -27.25 -18.38
N GLN A 403 11.73 -26.76 -19.31
CA GLN A 403 11.53 -25.35 -19.59
C GLN A 403 10.31 -24.79 -18.83
N GLY A 404 9.59 -25.63 -18.08
CA GLY A 404 8.40 -25.25 -17.34
C GLY A 404 7.14 -25.19 -18.21
N VAL A 405 7.17 -25.78 -19.42
CA VAL A 405 5.96 -25.99 -20.22
C VAL A 405 5.14 -27.08 -19.56
N VAL A 406 3.84 -26.83 -19.40
CA VAL A 406 2.90 -27.79 -18.81
C VAL A 406 1.85 -28.19 -19.82
N THR A 407 1.67 -29.50 -20.04
CA THR A 407 0.65 -30.05 -20.93
C THR A 407 -0.30 -30.97 -20.16
N VAL A 408 -1.60 -30.79 -20.35
CA VAL A 408 -2.66 -31.55 -19.68
C VAL A 408 -3.89 -31.63 -20.57
N ASP A 409 -4.39 -32.85 -20.85
CA ASP A 409 -5.61 -33.07 -21.66
C ASP A 409 -5.66 -32.24 -22.98
N GLY A 410 -4.51 -32.10 -23.65
CA GLY A 410 -4.35 -31.31 -24.88
C GLY A 410 -4.29 -29.79 -24.69
N TYR A 411 -4.41 -29.29 -23.47
CA TYR A 411 -4.08 -27.91 -23.10
C TYR A 411 -2.59 -27.78 -22.84
N GLN A 412 -2.01 -26.66 -23.25
CA GLN A 412 -0.61 -26.33 -23.06
C GLN A 412 -0.49 -24.97 -22.37
N PHE A 413 0.45 -24.86 -21.44
CA PHE A 413 0.88 -23.63 -20.78
C PHE A 413 2.36 -23.48 -21.08
N ASP A 414 2.68 -22.64 -22.06
CA ASP A 414 4.03 -22.43 -22.55
C ASP A 414 4.54 -21.07 -22.08
N PRO A 415 5.65 -21.00 -21.34
CA PRO A 415 6.26 -19.73 -20.97
C PRO A 415 6.63 -18.82 -22.16
N ALA A 416 6.73 -19.35 -23.38
CA ALA A 416 6.94 -18.58 -24.59
C ALA A 416 5.65 -17.95 -25.18
N ASP A 417 4.47 -18.25 -24.63
CA ASP A 417 3.20 -17.60 -25.00
C ASP A 417 3.17 -16.17 -24.43
N PRO A 418 2.95 -15.10 -25.24
CA PRO A 418 2.93 -13.72 -24.73
C PRO A 418 1.85 -13.45 -23.67
N SER A 419 0.77 -14.22 -23.68
CA SER A 419 -0.30 -14.12 -22.68
C SER A 419 -0.01 -14.94 -21.42
N TYR A 420 1.08 -15.70 -21.39
CA TYR A 420 1.45 -16.53 -20.26
C TYR A 420 1.74 -15.68 -19.03
N ARG A 421 1.23 -16.13 -17.88
CA ARG A 421 1.54 -15.57 -16.57
C ARG A 421 1.89 -16.70 -15.62
N PHE A 422 2.83 -16.44 -14.72
CA PHE A 422 3.26 -17.37 -13.69
C PHE A 422 3.29 -16.69 -12.33
N ASN A 423 2.73 -17.35 -11.32
CA ASN A 423 2.79 -16.93 -9.93
C ASN A 423 3.22 -18.09 -9.03
N ASP A 424 4.17 -17.83 -8.14
CA ASP A 424 4.57 -18.77 -7.10
C ASP A 424 3.76 -18.50 -5.83
N TYR A 425 2.85 -19.41 -5.49
CA TYR A 425 2.07 -19.35 -4.26
C TYR A 425 2.54 -20.37 -3.22
N THR A 426 3.71 -21.01 -3.40
CA THR A 426 4.24 -21.99 -2.45
C THR A 426 4.69 -21.39 -1.12
N THR A 427 4.77 -20.07 -1.01
CA THR A 427 5.10 -19.39 0.25
C THR A 427 3.97 -18.48 0.74
N ASN A 428 2.79 -18.49 0.09
CA ASN A 428 1.71 -17.58 0.43
C ASN A 428 0.90 -18.10 1.63
N PRO A 429 0.99 -17.46 2.82
CA PRO A 429 0.32 -17.95 4.02
C PRO A 429 -1.21 -17.82 3.98
N SER A 430 -1.74 -17.01 3.07
CA SER A 430 -3.18 -16.77 2.93
C SER A 430 -3.91 -17.82 2.11
N ARG A 431 -3.19 -18.64 1.33
CA ARG A 431 -3.78 -19.70 0.51
C ARG A 431 -3.76 -21.05 1.26
N PRO A 432 -4.85 -21.83 1.19
CA PRO A 432 -4.84 -23.18 1.76
C PRO A 432 -3.95 -24.15 0.98
N GLU A 433 -3.63 -23.82 -0.28
CA GLU A 433 -2.88 -24.68 -1.20
C GLU A 433 -1.53 -24.05 -1.50
N PHE A 434 -0.50 -24.89 -1.52
CA PHE A 434 0.84 -24.55 -1.95
C PHE A 434 0.93 -24.88 -3.43
N ALA A 435 0.97 -23.87 -4.30
CA ALA A 435 0.86 -24.11 -5.72
C ALA A 435 1.73 -23.18 -6.56
N TYR A 436 2.16 -23.67 -7.71
CA TYR A 436 2.58 -22.84 -8.82
C TYR A 436 1.37 -22.62 -9.73
N HIS A 437 1.03 -21.36 -9.97
CA HIS A 437 -0.12 -20.97 -10.78
C HIS A 437 0.35 -20.47 -12.14
N LEU A 438 -0.13 -21.11 -13.19
CA LEU A 438 0.10 -20.76 -14.57
C LEU A 438 -1.21 -20.24 -15.16
N SER A 439 -1.16 -19.22 -16.01
CA SER A 439 -2.35 -18.81 -16.77
C SER A 439 -1.97 -18.30 -18.15
N ARG A 440 -2.96 -18.30 -19.06
CA ARG A 440 -2.86 -17.72 -20.39
C ARG A 440 -4.24 -17.29 -20.89
N GLU A 441 -4.27 -16.36 -21.81
CA GLU A 441 -5.52 -15.90 -22.40
C GLU A 441 -5.95 -16.85 -23.53
N GLU A 442 -7.21 -17.30 -23.49
CA GLU A 442 -7.81 -18.04 -24.60
C GLU A 442 -8.58 -17.09 -25.55
N SER A 443 -9.07 -15.98 -25.02
CA SER A 443 -9.71 -14.88 -25.76
C SER A 443 -9.79 -13.63 -24.88
N ALA A 444 -10.24 -12.51 -25.45
CA ALA A 444 -10.42 -11.25 -24.73
C ALA A 444 -11.33 -11.33 -23.48
N SER A 445 -12.14 -12.39 -23.32
CA SER A 445 -13.00 -12.59 -22.15
C SER A 445 -12.77 -13.91 -21.43
N GLN A 446 -11.74 -14.68 -21.81
CA GLN A 446 -11.47 -16.00 -21.24
C GLN A 446 -10.00 -16.19 -20.91
N THR A 447 -9.77 -16.58 -19.66
CA THR A 447 -8.44 -16.99 -19.17
C THR A 447 -8.51 -18.46 -18.78
N LEU A 448 -7.53 -19.22 -19.25
CA LEU A 448 -7.29 -20.58 -18.79
C LEU A 448 -6.13 -20.54 -17.80
N SER A 449 -6.29 -21.21 -16.67
CA SER A 449 -5.26 -21.30 -15.64
C SER A 449 -5.08 -22.72 -15.17
N PHE A 450 -3.87 -23.03 -14.70
CA PHE A 450 -3.49 -24.32 -14.19
C PHE A 450 -2.69 -24.15 -12.90
N ASP A 451 -3.15 -24.78 -11.82
CA ASP A 451 -2.41 -24.89 -10.58
C ASP A 451 -1.67 -26.23 -10.54
N VAL A 452 -0.35 -26.21 -10.38
CA VAL A 452 0.46 -27.35 -9.95
C VAL A 452 0.54 -27.31 -8.43
N ILE A 453 -0.28 -28.11 -7.76
CA ILE A 453 -0.38 -28.13 -6.30
C ILE A 453 0.67 -29.09 -5.75
N VAL A 454 1.51 -28.59 -4.85
CA VAL A 454 2.67 -29.30 -4.33
C VAL A 454 2.58 -29.54 -2.83
N SER A 455 3.28 -30.57 -2.35
CA SER A 455 3.47 -30.79 -0.92
C SER A 455 4.25 -29.62 -0.30
N PRO A 456 3.90 -29.10 0.88
CA PRO A 456 4.58 -27.95 1.47
C PRO A 456 6.04 -28.22 1.86
N ASP A 457 6.38 -29.47 2.19
CA ASP A 457 7.69 -29.81 2.75
C ASP A 457 8.73 -30.17 1.67
N MET A 458 8.31 -30.87 0.61
CA MET A 458 9.20 -31.34 -0.47
C MET A 458 8.94 -30.67 -1.83
N LEU A 459 7.90 -29.84 -1.95
CA LEU A 459 7.46 -29.21 -3.20
C LEU A 459 7.22 -30.20 -4.35
N ILE A 460 6.78 -31.42 -4.03
CA ILE A 460 6.44 -32.45 -5.02
C ILE A 460 4.97 -32.29 -5.44
N PRO A 461 4.61 -32.35 -6.74
CA PRO A 461 3.23 -32.32 -7.20
C PRO A 461 2.38 -33.44 -6.60
N VAL A 462 1.23 -33.08 -6.05
CA VAL A 462 0.26 -34.02 -5.43
C VAL A 462 -1.13 -33.94 -6.05
N ALA A 463 -1.46 -32.78 -6.65
CA ALA A 463 -2.73 -32.51 -7.29
C ALA A 463 -2.58 -31.39 -8.33
N TRP A 464 -3.58 -31.27 -9.19
CA TRP A 464 -3.62 -30.25 -10.23
C TRP A 464 -5.03 -29.72 -10.43
N ARG A 465 -5.13 -28.44 -10.77
CA ARG A 465 -6.42 -27.82 -11.08
C ARG A 465 -6.34 -27.07 -12.38
N LEU A 466 -7.20 -27.41 -13.32
CA LEU A 466 -7.43 -26.63 -14.53
C LEU A 466 -8.67 -25.75 -14.32
N THR A 467 -8.52 -24.44 -14.39
CA THR A 467 -9.61 -23.48 -14.20
C THR A 467 -9.80 -22.64 -15.45
N ARG A 468 -11.04 -22.57 -15.94
CA ARG A 468 -11.44 -21.64 -16.99
C ARG A 468 -12.28 -20.54 -16.36
N THR A 469 -11.78 -19.31 -16.46
CA THR A 469 -12.49 -18.11 -16.01
C THR A 469 -13.02 -17.35 -17.22
N THR A 470 -14.30 -17.00 -17.21
CA THR A 470 -14.98 -16.24 -18.26
C THR A 470 -15.53 -14.94 -17.67
N GLN A 471 -15.16 -13.81 -18.26
CA GLN A 471 -15.73 -12.52 -17.94
C GLN A 471 -17.11 -12.38 -18.60
N LEU A 472 -18.15 -12.15 -17.80
CA LEU A 472 -19.54 -11.99 -18.24
C LEU A 472 -19.96 -10.52 -18.33
N GLY A 473 -19.13 -9.61 -17.81
CA GLY A 473 -19.31 -8.16 -17.78
C GLY A 473 -18.21 -7.49 -16.95
N GLU A 474 -18.23 -6.17 -16.83
CA GLU A 474 -17.31 -5.43 -15.94
C GLU A 474 -17.39 -5.97 -14.51
N GLY A 475 -16.25 -6.45 -13.99
CA GLY A 475 -16.16 -7.01 -12.64
C GLY A 475 -16.95 -8.31 -12.39
N VAL A 476 -17.59 -8.90 -13.40
CA VAL A 476 -18.40 -10.12 -13.25
C VAL A 476 -17.72 -11.28 -13.96
N PHE A 477 -17.37 -12.31 -13.17
CA PHE A 477 -16.66 -13.48 -13.65
C PHE A 477 -17.39 -14.77 -13.29
N SER A 478 -17.30 -15.76 -14.17
CA SER A 478 -17.68 -17.14 -13.92
C SER A 478 -16.44 -18.01 -14.01
N SER A 479 -16.32 -19.01 -13.14
CA SER A 479 -15.22 -19.98 -13.19
C SER A 479 -15.76 -21.40 -13.22
N SER A 480 -15.06 -22.26 -13.94
CA SER A 480 -15.32 -23.70 -13.98
C SER A 480 -14.00 -24.44 -13.86
N THR A 481 -14.00 -25.58 -13.16
CA THR A 481 -12.77 -26.32 -12.85
C THR A 481 -12.79 -27.78 -13.28
N ILE A 482 -11.61 -28.33 -13.51
CA ILE A 482 -11.29 -29.76 -13.48
C ILE A 482 -10.23 -29.96 -12.40
N GLU A 483 -10.53 -30.86 -11.44
CA GLU A 483 -9.61 -31.26 -10.38
C GLU A 483 -9.02 -32.63 -10.71
N LEU A 484 -7.69 -32.71 -10.68
CA LEU A 484 -6.92 -33.93 -10.89
C LEU A 484 -6.08 -34.22 -9.65
N GLU A 485 -5.97 -35.48 -9.26
CA GLU A 485 -5.17 -35.89 -8.11
C GLU A 485 -4.39 -37.17 -8.39
N GLU A 486 -3.25 -37.33 -7.73
CA GLU A 486 -2.58 -38.63 -7.70
C GLU A 486 -3.47 -39.65 -6.96
N ARG A 487 -3.75 -40.78 -7.61
CA ARG A 487 -4.55 -41.88 -7.05
C ARG A 487 -3.89 -43.24 -7.36
N PRO A 488 -4.02 -44.25 -6.47
CA PRO A 488 -4.72 -44.22 -5.18
C PRO A 488 -4.08 -43.24 -4.17
N LEU A 489 -4.83 -42.87 -3.13
CA LEU A 489 -4.26 -42.04 -2.06
C LEU A 489 -3.07 -42.77 -1.43
N PRO A 490 -2.04 -42.06 -0.93
CA PRO A 490 -0.97 -42.67 -0.17
C PRO A 490 -1.47 -43.55 0.98
N ASP A 491 -0.71 -44.60 1.28
CA ASP A 491 -1.08 -45.59 2.30
C ASP A 491 -1.29 -44.96 3.68
N GLU A 492 -0.46 -43.97 4.04
CA GLU A 492 -0.53 -43.24 5.31
C GLU A 492 -1.82 -42.43 5.45
N GLU A 493 -2.22 -41.73 4.39
CA GLU A 493 -3.47 -40.96 4.33
C GLU A 493 -4.68 -41.90 4.45
N THR A 494 -4.65 -43.01 3.71
CA THR A 494 -5.71 -44.02 3.69
C THR A 494 -5.83 -44.75 5.03
N ALA A 495 -4.70 -45.03 5.69
CA ALA A 495 -4.65 -45.67 7.00
C ALA A 495 -5.31 -44.80 8.06
N LEU A 496 -4.93 -43.51 8.15
CA LEU A 496 -5.52 -42.58 9.12
C LEU A 496 -7.03 -42.41 8.91
N LEU A 497 -7.48 -42.22 7.67
CA LEU A 497 -8.91 -42.10 7.35
C LEU A 497 -9.68 -43.38 7.70
N SER A 498 -9.08 -44.56 7.47
CA SER A 498 -9.66 -45.84 7.83
C SER A 498 -9.76 -46.03 9.33
N GLU A 499 -8.75 -45.61 10.10
CA GLU A 499 -8.77 -45.63 11.56
C GLU A 499 -9.84 -44.70 12.13
N LEU A 500 -9.92 -43.46 11.64
CA LEU A 500 -10.97 -42.51 12.04
C LEU A 500 -12.37 -43.06 11.72
N LYS A 501 -12.56 -43.70 10.56
CA LYS A 501 -13.82 -44.39 10.20
C LYS A 501 -14.13 -45.55 11.14
N ALA A 502 -13.12 -46.32 11.57
CA ALA A 502 -13.29 -47.46 12.46
C ALA A 502 -13.70 -47.07 13.89
N LEU A 503 -13.43 -45.84 14.32
CA LEU A 503 -13.90 -45.29 15.61
C LEU A 503 -15.43 -45.07 15.63
N GLY A 504 -16.09 -45.01 14.47
CA GLY A 504 -17.52 -44.75 14.37
C GLY A 504 -17.89 -43.28 14.58
N ASP A 505 -19.05 -43.03 15.19
CA ASP A 505 -19.49 -41.67 15.53
C ASP A 505 -18.71 -41.17 16.77
N ILE A 506 -17.90 -40.13 16.59
CA ILE A 506 -17.05 -39.56 17.63
C ILE A 506 -17.76 -38.34 18.23
N THR A 507 -17.89 -38.34 19.56
CA THR A 507 -18.45 -37.19 20.30
C THR A 507 -17.32 -36.23 20.63
N LEU A 508 -17.48 -34.98 20.24
CA LEU A 508 -16.54 -33.89 20.49
C LEU A 508 -17.25 -32.78 21.25
N THR A 509 -16.52 -32.03 22.07
CA THR A 509 -17.00 -30.80 22.68
C THR A 509 -16.15 -29.64 22.18
N VAL A 510 -16.80 -28.54 21.77
CA VAL A 510 -16.10 -27.30 21.39
C VAL A 510 -15.40 -26.74 22.62
N ILE A 511 -14.08 -26.62 22.56
CA ILE A 511 -13.22 -26.15 23.66
C ILE A 511 -12.60 -24.78 23.37
N GLU A 512 -12.59 -24.34 22.11
CA GLU A 512 -12.16 -23.00 21.69
C GLU A 512 -13.12 -22.46 20.64
N ASP A 513 -13.53 -21.19 20.80
CA ASP A 513 -14.50 -20.47 19.97
C ASP A 513 -13.97 -19.05 19.70
N ASP A 514 -13.52 -18.80 18.47
CA ASP A 514 -13.13 -17.47 18.00
C ASP A 514 -14.39 -16.67 17.62
N THR A 515 -14.88 -15.88 18.58
CA THR A 515 -16.09 -15.06 18.40
C THR A 515 -15.97 -14.00 17.30
N SER A 516 -14.78 -13.76 16.75
CA SER A 516 -14.59 -12.89 15.57
C SER A 516 -14.88 -13.61 14.24
N TYR A 517 -15.06 -14.93 14.27
CA TYR A 517 -15.32 -15.77 13.10
C TYR A 517 -16.60 -16.58 13.27
N ASN A 518 -17.56 -16.39 12.36
CA ASN A 518 -18.81 -17.15 12.40
C ASN A 518 -18.63 -18.54 11.76
N SER A 519 -17.99 -19.46 12.47
CA SER A 519 -17.85 -20.87 12.06
C SER A 519 -19.11 -21.70 12.31
N GLY A 520 -20.05 -21.18 13.10
CA GLY A 520 -21.19 -21.92 13.61
C GLY A 520 -20.85 -22.83 14.81
N TYR A 521 -19.60 -22.84 15.26
CA TYR A 521 -19.21 -23.42 16.55
C TYR A 521 -19.72 -22.50 17.66
N ALA A 522 -19.98 -23.06 18.83
CA ALA A 522 -20.21 -22.29 20.04
C ALA A 522 -19.53 -23.03 21.19
N LEU A 523 -18.85 -22.30 22.07
CA LEU A 523 -18.15 -22.92 23.20
C LEU A 523 -19.06 -23.90 23.97
N CYS A 524 -18.54 -25.10 24.25
CA CYS A 524 -19.22 -26.22 24.89
C CYS A 524 -20.34 -26.90 24.08
N ASP A 525 -20.55 -26.54 22.80
CA ASP A 525 -21.42 -27.33 21.93
C ASP A 525 -20.88 -28.76 21.79
N VAL A 526 -21.79 -29.73 21.80
CA VAL A 526 -21.47 -31.13 21.53
C VAL A 526 -21.67 -31.41 20.05
N LEU A 527 -20.61 -31.90 19.40
CA LEU A 527 -20.57 -32.24 18.00
C LEU A 527 -20.41 -33.75 17.82
N ARG A 528 -20.97 -34.25 16.72
CA ARG A 528 -20.75 -35.62 16.25
C ARG A 528 -19.93 -35.56 14.97
N LEU A 529 -18.71 -36.08 15.03
CA LEU A 529 -17.85 -36.31 13.88
C LEU A 529 -18.08 -37.73 13.38
N SER A 530 -18.30 -37.88 12.07
CA SER A 530 -18.26 -39.19 11.42
C SER A 530 -17.37 -39.13 10.19
N VAL A 531 -16.56 -40.17 9.99
CA VAL A 531 -15.75 -40.36 8.78
C VAL A 531 -16.31 -41.54 8.01
N SER A 532 -16.47 -41.37 6.71
CA SER A 532 -17.08 -42.37 5.83
C SER A 532 -16.35 -42.47 4.51
N ASP A 533 -16.52 -43.61 3.85
CA ASP A 533 -16.00 -43.89 2.51
C ASP A 533 -17.03 -44.73 1.77
N ASP A 534 -17.47 -44.24 0.61
CA ASP A 534 -18.52 -44.83 -0.23
C ASP A 534 -17.97 -45.66 -1.41
N GLY A 535 -16.65 -45.84 -1.51
CA GLY A 535 -15.99 -46.57 -2.58
C GLY A 535 -15.94 -45.87 -3.95
N ALA A 536 -16.44 -44.63 -4.09
CA ALA A 536 -16.24 -43.82 -5.28
C ALA A 536 -14.78 -43.34 -5.41
N VAL A 537 -14.44 -42.71 -6.54
CA VAL A 537 -13.10 -42.12 -6.76
C VAL A 537 -12.77 -41.05 -5.69
N ASN A 538 -13.79 -40.30 -5.25
CA ASN A 538 -13.75 -39.40 -4.10
C ASN A 538 -14.57 -39.94 -2.95
N SER A 539 -14.13 -41.04 -2.37
CA SER A 539 -14.97 -41.72 -1.39
C SER A 539 -14.87 -41.17 0.02
N TRP A 540 -13.67 -40.80 0.45
CA TRP A 540 -13.43 -40.35 1.81
C TRP A 540 -14.06 -38.99 2.09
N ARG A 541 -14.86 -38.91 3.15
CA ARG A 541 -15.46 -37.67 3.63
C ARG A 541 -15.62 -37.69 5.14
N TYR A 542 -15.63 -36.51 5.75
CA TYR A 542 -16.16 -36.35 7.10
C TYR A 542 -17.50 -35.62 7.08
N ALA A 543 -18.29 -35.80 8.13
CA ALA A 543 -19.43 -34.96 8.47
C ALA A 543 -19.34 -34.55 9.94
N LEU A 544 -19.58 -33.28 10.21
CA LEU A 544 -19.61 -32.69 11.54
C LEU A 544 -20.99 -32.11 11.80
N VAL A 545 -21.68 -32.64 12.81
CA VAL A 545 -23.10 -32.36 13.07
C VAL A 545 -23.28 -31.93 14.53
N LYS A 546 -24.08 -30.90 14.79
CA LYS A 546 -24.46 -30.53 16.16
C LYS A 546 -25.35 -31.62 16.77
N ALA A 547 -24.95 -32.14 17.92
CA ALA A 547 -25.70 -33.20 18.62
C ALA A 547 -27.07 -32.70 19.12
N SER A 548 -27.19 -31.40 19.43
CA SER A 548 -28.41 -30.81 19.99
C SER A 548 -29.60 -30.79 19.03
N ASN A 549 -29.36 -30.62 17.73
CA ASN A 549 -30.42 -30.39 16.74
C ASN A 549 -30.19 -31.09 15.39
N GLY A 550 -29.09 -31.82 15.21
CA GLY A 550 -28.77 -32.52 13.96
C GLY A 550 -28.33 -31.60 12.82
N THR A 551 -28.05 -30.32 13.07
CA THR A 551 -27.58 -29.38 12.05
C THR A 551 -26.17 -29.76 11.60
N THR A 552 -25.97 -29.94 10.30
CA THR A 552 -24.64 -30.16 9.71
C THR A 552 -23.88 -28.85 9.69
N LEU A 553 -22.74 -28.80 10.37
CA LEU A 553 -21.84 -27.64 10.36
C LEU A 553 -20.90 -27.69 9.17
N SER A 554 -20.32 -28.85 8.93
CA SER A 554 -19.43 -29.07 7.81
C SER A 554 -19.48 -30.51 7.34
N SER A 555 -19.30 -30.70 6.04
CA SER A 555 -19.17 -32.01 5.41
C SER A 555 -18.34 -31.82 4.15
N GLU A 556 -17.21 -32.50 4.06
CA GLU A 556 -16.26 -32.32 2.96
C GLU A 556 -15.67 -33.65 2.53
N PHE A 557 -15.52 -33.83 1.22
CA PHE A 557 -14.71 -34.90 0.66
C PHE A 557 -13.23 -34.56 0.89
N TYR A 558 -12.44 -35.59 1.20
CA TYR A 558 -11.00 -35.46 1.26
C TYR A 558 -10.44 -35.27 -0.15
N ARG A 559 -9.55 -34.30 -0.29
CA ARG A 559 -8.90 -33.91 -1.54
C ARG A 559 -7.44 -33.64 -1.26
N ARG A 560 -6.53 -34.18 -2.07
CA ARG A 560 -5.11 -33.87 -1.95
C ARG A 560 -4.81 -32.42 -2.32
N SER A 561 -5.66 -31.79 -3.12
CA SER A 561 -5.56 -30.35 -3.45
C SER A 561 -5.55 -29.46 -2.19
N TYR A 562 -6.33 -29.82 -1.18
CA TYR A 562 -6.46 -29.05 0.08
C TYR A 562 -5.90 -29.80 1.30
N GLY A 563 -5.70 -31.10 1.16
CA GLY A 563 -5.44 -32.02 2.24
C GLY A 563 -3.97 -32.12 2.55
N ARG A 564 -3.64 -31.96 3.83
CA ARG A 564 -2.28 -32.18 4.34
C ARG A 564 -2.31 -33.29 5.36
N TYR A 565 -1.54 -34.35 5.09
CA TYR A 565 -1.20 -35.34 6.10
C TYR A 565 0.09 -34.94 6.81
N VAL A 566 0.10 -35.05 8.13
CA VAL A 566 1.27 -34.79 8.97
C VAL A 566 1.30 -35.80 10.11
N GLU A 567 2.42 -36.49 10.27
CA GLU A 567 2.78 -37.12 11.55
C GLU A 567 3.46 -36.07 12.43
N GLU A 568 2.89 -35.80 13.60
CA GLU A 568 3.39 -34.78 14.52
C GLU A 568 3.53 -35.34 15.93
N SER A 569 4.31 -34.68 16.80
CA SER A 569 4.44 -35.11 18.19
C SER A 569 3.07 -35.07 18.87
N GLY A 570 2.52 -36.24 19.21
CA GLY A 570 1.21 -36.37 19.84
C GLY A 570 0.11 -36.94 18.94
N GLY A 571 0.34 -37.17 17.63
CA GLY A 571 -0.64 -37.83 16.78
C GLY A 571 -0.40 -37.72 15.28
N ARG A 572 -1.44 -38.08 14.51
CA ARG A 572 -1.47 -37.97 13.04
C ARG A 572 -2.63 -37.09 12.64
N ARG A 573 -2.35 -36.10 11.80
CA ARG A 573 -3.32 -35.09 11.37
C ARG A 573 -3.58 -35.21 9.88
N ILE A 574 -4.84 -35.05 9.49
CA ILE A 574 -5.25 -34.93 8.09
C ILE A 574 -6.10 -33.68 7.87
N GLY A 575 -5.72 -32.90 6.87
CA GLY A 575 -6.38 -31.66 6.50
C GLY A 575 -7.51 -31.85 5.49
N PHE A 576 -8.53 -31.00 5.61
CA PHE A 576 -9.54 -30.71 4.61
C PHE A 576 -9.55 -29.20 4.38
N LEU A 577 -10.33 -28.74 3.40
CA LEU A 577 -10.41 -27.32 3.04
C LEU A 577 -10.73 -26.41 4.25
N ARG A 578 -11.69 -26.79 5.09
CA ARG A 578 -12.13 -25.97 6.24
C ARG A 578 -11.73 -26.51 7.60
N ASN A 579 -11.36 -27.78 7.70
CA ASN A 579 -11.10 -28.42 8.99
C ASN A 579 -9.88 -29.35 8.92
N HIS A 580 -9.14 -29.46 10.01
CA HIS A 580 -8.20 -30.57 10.21
C HIS A 580 -8.80 -31.56 11.21
N LEU A 581 -8.55 -32.85 10.98
CA LEU A 581 -8.82 -33.92 11.92
C LEU A 581 -7.49 -34.43 12.47
N LEU A 582 -7.33 -34.42 13.78
CA LEU A 582 -6.16 -34.96 14.47
C LEU A 582 -6.57 -36.20 15.25
N LEU A 583 -5.92 -37.34 14.98
CA LEU A 583 -6.01 -38.55 15.79
C LEU A 583 -4.77 -38.64 16.67
N ARG A 584 -4.95 -38.50 17.98
CA ARG A 584 -3.88 -38.53 18.97
C ARG A 584 -3.46 -39.94 19.31
N GLU A 585 -2.25 -40.09 19.86
CA GLU A 585 -1.70 -41.39 20.30
C GLU A 585 -2.53 -42.07 21.40
N ASP A 586 -3.28 -41.28 22.18
CA ASP A 586 -4.20 -41.73 23.22
C ASP A 586 -5.62 -42.07 22.69
N ASN A 587 -5.79 -42.13 21.36
CA ASN A 587 -7.04 -42.30 20.63
C ASN A 587 -8.08 -41.18 20.85
N GLN A 588 -7.68 -40.03 21.39
CA GLN A 588 -8.52 -38.84 21.37
C GLN A 588 -8.49 -38.20 19.98
N VAL A 589 -9.58 -37.54 19.62
CA VAL A 589 -9.73 -36.88 18.34
C VAL A 589 -10.02 -35.41 18.55
N GLU A 590 -9.37 -34.59 17.74
CA GLU A 590 -9.61 -33.17 17.67
C GLU A 590 -10.05 -32.75 16.26
N VAL A 591 -10.93 -31.76 16.21
CA VAL A 591 -11.30 -31.04 15.00
C VAL A 591 -10.85 -29.59 15.16
N GLN A 592 -10.11 -29.10 14.18
CA GLN A 592 -9.57 -27.75 14.14
C GLN A 592 -10.12 -27.01 12.93
N ALA A 593 -11.01 -26.04 13.14
CA ALA A 593 -11.57 -25.22 12.07
C ALA A 593 -10.56 -24.16 11.61
N ARG A 594 -10.45 -23.95 10.29
CA ARG A 594 -9.54 -22.97 9.70
C ARG A 594 -10.22 -22.03 8.72
N PHE A 595 -9.70 -20.81 8.68
CA PHE A 595 -10.06 -19.81 7.68
C PHE A 595 -8.82 -19.04 7.23
N LEU A 596 -8.58 -19.01 5.92
CA LEU A 596 -7.40 -18.36 5.29
C LEU A 596 -6.08 -18.77 5.97
N GLY A 597 -5.92 -20.07 6.25
CA GLY A 597 -4.72 -20.59 6.90
C GLY A 597 -4.64 -20.36 8.42
N ASN A 598 -5.58 -19.67 9.06
CA ASN A 598 -5.56 -19.44 10.51
C ASN A 598 -6.45 -20.45 11.23
N LEU A 599 -6.00 -20.97 12.38
CA LEU A 599 -6.84 -21.73 13.31
C LEU A 599 -7.89 -20.77 13.88
N LYS A 600 -9.15 -21.21 13.90
CA LYS A 600 -10.29 -20.44 14.38
C LYS A 600 -10.93 -21.08 15.60
N ASP A 601 -11.39 -22.31 15.45
CA ASP A 601 -12.11 -23.02 16.51
C ASP A 601 -11.54 -24.42 16.71
N ARG A 602 -11.74 -24.98 17.91
CA ARG A 602 -11.28 -26.33 18.24
C ARG A 602 -12.35 -27.10 19.02
N ALA A 603 -12.55 -28.37 18.64
CA ALA A 603 -13.38 -29.32 19.37
C ALA A 603 -12.56 -30.59 19.66
N SER A 604 -12.72 -31.16 20.85
CA SER A 604 -11.91 -32.28 21.34
C SER A 604 -12.79 -33.36 21.95
N SER A 605 -12.35 -34.62 21.87
CA SER A 605 -12.93 -35.72 22.66
C SER A 605 -12.23 -35.90 24.02
N ASP A 606 -11.10 -35.23 24.27
CA ASP A 606 -10.30 -35.41 25.49
C ASP A 606 -11.01 -34.81 26.72
N PRO A 607 -11.41 -35.63 27.71
CA PRO A 607 -12.09 -35.13 28.92
C PRO A 607 -11.29 -34.08 29.70
N ALA A 608 -9.95 -34.15 29.67
CA ALA A 608 -9.09 -33.18 30.37
C ALA A 608 -9.17 -31.79 29.72
N GLU A 609 -9.12 -31.73 28.38
CA GLU A 609 -9.24 -30.47 27.64
C GLU A 609 -10.65 -29.88 27.74
N ILE A 610 -11.67 -30.73 27.67
CA ILE A 610 -13.07 -30.34 27.85
C ILE A 610 -13.28 -29.73 29.24
N SER A 611 -12.71 -30.34 30.28
CA SER A 611 -12.77 -29.79 31.63
C SER A 611 -11.98 -28.49 31.76
N ALA A 612 -10.82 -28.38 31.12
CA ALA A 612 -9.99 -27.18 31.14
C ALA A 612 -10.68 -25.99 30.46
N ALA A 613 -11.46 -26.25 29.41
CA ALA A 613 -12.29 -25.25 28.72
C ALA A 613 -13.55 -24.84 29.51
N GLY A 614 -13.81 -25.45 30.68
CA GLY A 614 -14.99 -25.16 31.49
C GLY A 614 -16.28 -25.82 30.96
N CYS A 615 -16.16 -26.79 30.05
CA CYS A 615 -17.29 -27.47 29.41
C CYS A 615 -17.67 -28.80 30.08
N ALA A 616 -17.09 -29.12 31.23
CA ALA A 616 -17.44 -30.32 31.98
C ALA A 616 -18.94 -30.33 32.34
N SER A 617 -19.59 -31.45 32.07
CA SER A 617 -20.93 -31.75 32.55
C SER A 617 -20.96 -31.80 34.09
N ASN A 618 -21.91 -31.09 34.70
CA ASN A 618 -22.44 -31.52 36.00
C ASN A 618 -23.10 -32.90 35.89
#